data_AF-A0A952L4A4-F1
#
_entry.id   AF-A0A952L4A4-F1
#
_cell.length_a   1.000
_cell.length_b   1.000
_cell.length_c   1.000
_cell.angle_alpha   90.00
_cell.angle_beta   90.00
_cell.angle_gamma   90.00
#
_symmetry.space_group_name_H-M   'P 1'
#
loop_
_entity.id
_entity.type
_entity.pdbx_description
1 polymer ?
#
loop_
_entity_poly.entity_id
_entity_poly.type
_entity_poly.pdbx_seq_one_letter_code
_entity_poly.pdbx_strand_id
1 'polypeptide(L)' 'MKHLFAALALCAALIPAAGHAAEPVKTLRYAFMIAETGFDPVRISDIYSRSVTAHIFESLYTYDPLA' A
#
# COMPACT_ATOMS: atom_id res chain seq x y z
N MET A 1 -29.92 -11.92 39.85
CA MET A 1 -29.62 -12.03 38.40
C MET A 1 -29.53 -10.70 37.67
N LYS A 2 -30.42 -9.72 37.94
CA LYS A 2 -30.37 -8.38 37.31
C LYS A 2 -29.04 -7.61 37.47
N HIS A 3 -28.39 -7.72 38.63
CA HIS A 3 -27.11 -7.05 38.91
C HIS A 3 -25.94 -7.66 38.12
N LEU A 4 -26.04 -8.95 37.78
CA LEU A 4 -25.05 -9.65 36.95
C LEU A 4 -25.09 -9.15 35.51
N PHE A 5 -26.28 -8.93 34.96
CA PHE A 5 -26.46 -8.32 33.64
C PHE A 5 -25.99 -6.86 33.61
N ALA A 6 -26.23 -6.09 34.68
CA ALA A 6 -25.75 -4.71 34.78
C ALA A 6 -24.21 -4.63 34.83
N ALA A 7 -23.56 -5.53 35.57
CA ALA A 7 -22.11 -5.60 35.62
C ALA A 7 -21.48 -5.98 34.26
N LEU A 8 -22.11 -6.91 33.54
CA LEU A 8 -21.64 -7.32 32.21
C LEU A 8 -21.75 -6.18 31.18
N ALA A 9 -22.84 -5.42 31.23
CA ALA A 9 -23.04 -4.26 30.35
C ALA A 9 -22.02 -3.14 30.62
N LEU A 10 -21.67 -2.90 31.90
CA LEU A 10 -20.67 -1.92 32.28
C LEU A 10 -19.26 -2.32 31.81
N CYS A 11 -18.92 -3.62 31.90
CA CYS A 11 -17.65 -4.13 31.37
C CYS A 11 -17.55 -4.03 29.85
N ALA A 12 -18.65 -4.24 29.12
CA ALA A 12 -18.67 -4.11 27.66
C ALA A 12 -18.46 -2.65 27.20
N ALA A 13 -18.94 -1.67 27.98
CA ALA A 13 -18.78 -0.25 27.69
C ALA A 13 -17.35 0.28 27.94
N LEU A 14 -16.53 -0.46 28.68
CA LEU A 14 -15.12 -0.13 28.97
C LEU A 14 -14.15 -0.63 27.90
N ILE A 15 -14.63 -1.40 26.91
CA ILE A 15 -13.79 -1.84 25.80
C ILE A 15 -13.56 -0.61 24.91
N PRO A 16 -12.33 -0.07 24.83
CA PRO A 16 -12.05 1.01 23.90
C PRO A 16 -12.38 0.50 22.50
N ALA A 17 -13.22 1.24 21.77
CA ALA A 17 -13.40 0.97 20.36
C ALA A 17 -12.00 0.98 19.73
N ALA A 18 -11.61 -0.15 19.13
CA ALA A 18 -10.36 -0.23 18.40
C ALA A 18 -10.45 0.78 17.25
N GLY A 19 -9.95 1.98 17.48
CA GLY A 19 -9.76 2.97 16.44
C GLY A 19 -8.88 2.33 15.39
N HIS A 20 -9.27 2.44 14.11
CA HIS A 20 -8.38 2.12 13.02
C HIS A 20 -7.14 3.01 13.19
N ALA A 21 -6.05 2.45 13.72
CA ALA A 21 -4.76 3.11 13.62
C ALA A 21 -4.51 3.32 12.13
N ALA A 22 -4.15 4.53 11.74
CA ALA A 22 -3.81 4.80 10.35
C ALA A 22 -2.77 3.77 9.91
N GLU A 23 -3.04 3.04 8.83
CA GLU A 23 -2.08 2.07 8.32
C GLU A 23 -0.74 2.77 8.10
N PRO A 24 0.39 2.12 8.46
CA PRO A 24 1.69 2.68 8.20
C PRO A 24 1.83 2.95 6.70
N VAL A 25 2.25 4.16 6.34
CA VAL A 25 2.42 4.53 4.93
C VAL A 25 3.51 3.64 4.32
N LYS A 26 3.12 2.81 3.35
CA LYS A 26 4.03 1.92 2.62
C LYS A 26 4.84 2.71 1.58
N THR A 27 5.70 3.61 2.06
CA THR A 27 6.54 4.46 1.19
C THR A 27 7.88 3.78 0.91
N LEU A 28 8.12 3.44 -0.35
CA LEU A 28 9.46 3.13 -0.86
C LEU A 28 10.14 4.41 -1.35
N ARG A 29 11.36 4.68 -0.88
CA ARG A 29 12.23 5.76 -1.39
C ARG A 29 13.37 5.12 -2.16
N TYR A 30 13.48 5.44 -3.44
CA TYR A 30 14.47 4.85 -4.35
C TYR A 30 15.23 5.95 -5.09
N ALA A 31 16.53 5.76 -5.29
CA ALA A 31 17.40 6.71 -5.96
C ALA A 31 17.82 6.19 -7.34
N PHE A 32 17.63 7.00 -8.38
CA PHE A 32 18.18 6.73 -9.70
C PHE A 32 19.56 7.38 -9.86
N MET A 33 20.45 6.69 -10.55
CA MET A 33 21.81 7.21 -10.80
C MET A 33 21.82 8.37 -11.79
N ILE A 34 20.82 8.44 -12.68
CA ILE A 34 20.64 9.46 -13.71
C ILE A 34 19.15 9.76 -13.82
N ALA A 35 18.80 10.95 -14.32
CA ALA A 35 17.43 11.30 -14.66
C ALA A 35 16.86 10.41 -15.77
N GLU A 36 15.55 10.23 -15.70
CA GLU A 36 14.73 9.54 -16.71
C GLU A 36 14.66 10.35 -18.01
N THR A 37 14.36 9.69 -19.13
CA THR A 37 14.16 10.36 -20.43
C THR A 37 12.70 10.74 -20.70
N GLY A 38 11.74 9.99 -20.16
CA GLY A 38 10.31 10.28 -20.27
C GLY A 38 9.43 9.04 -20.11
N PHE A 39 8.11 9.23 -20.07
CA PHE A 39 7.16 8.14 -19.79
C PHE A 39 6.23 7.78 -20.95
N ASP A 40 6.55 8.21 -22.17
CA ASP A 40 5.85 7.75 -23.39
C ASP A 40 6.38 6.36 -23.77
N PRO A 41 5.59 5.27 -23.62
CA PRO A 41 6.06 3.91 -23.83
C PRO A 41 6.64 3.65 -25.22
N VAL A 42 6.21 4.40 -26.23
CA VAL A 42 6.67 4.27 -27.62
C VAL A 42 8.06 4.91 -27.82
N ARG A 43 8.49 5.80 -26.91
CA ARG A 43 9.72 6.59 -27.02
C ARG A 43 10.80 6.27 -25.99
N ILE A 44 10.55 5.38 -25.03
CA ILE A 44 11.51 5.03 -23.97
C ILE A 44 12.72 4.26 -24.53
N SER A 45 13.91 4.76 -24.24
CA SER A 45 15.18 4.10 -24.55
C SER A 45 15.96 3.65 -23.32
N ASP A 46 15.79 4.29 -22.16
CA ASP A 46 16.55 4.00 -20.94
C ASP A 46 15.82 3.05 -19.98
N ILE A 47 16.58 2.49 -19.04
CA ILE A 47 16.08 1.52 -18.06
C ILE A 47 15.30 2.18 -16.92
N TYR A 48 15.61 3.41 -16.52
CA TYR A 48 15.00 4.09 -15.39
C TYR A 48 13.54 4.45 -15.70
N SER A 49 13.31 5.05 -16.87
CA SER A 49 11.98 5.32 -17.41
C SER A 49 11.17 4.03 -17.57
N ARG A 50 11.81 2.95 -18.04
CA ARG A 50 11.13 1.64 -18.22
C ARG A 50 10.68 1.05 -16.89
N SER A 51 11.52 1.13 -15.85
CA SER A 51 11.17 0.67 -14.50
C SER A 51 9.96 1.41 -13.94
N VAL A 52 9.89 2.74 -14.08
CA VAL A 52 8.74 3.53 -13.62
C VAL A 52 7.49 3.24 -14.46
N THR A 53 7.64 3.17 -15.79
CA THR A 53 6.53 2.94 -16.73
C THR A 53 5.78 1.65 -16.44
N ALA A 54 6.48 0.57 -16.05
CA ALA A 54 5.85 -0.70 -15.66
C ALA A 54 4.99 -0.62 -14.39
N HIS A 55 5.10 0.45 -13.61
CA HIS A 55 4.27 0.72 -12.42
C HIS A 55 3.20 1.79 -12.66
N ILE A 56 3.21 2.45 -13.83
CA ILE A 56 2.19 3.41 -14.26
C ILE A 56 1.16 2.73 -15.17
N PHE A 57 1.63 1.87 -16.08
CA PHE A 57 0.82 1.22 -17.10
C PHE A 57 0.83 -0.30 -16.94
N GLU A 58 -0.23 -0.93 -17.40
CA GLU A 58 -0.38 -2.38 -17.41
C GLU A 58 -0.20 -2.94 -18.83
N SER A 59 0.58 -4.01 -18.95
CA SER A 59 0.79 -4.75 -20.20
C SER A 59 -0.02 -6.04 -20.23
N LEU A 60 -0.23 -6.60 -21.43
CA LEU A 60 -0.95 -7.88 -21.59
C LEU A 60 -0.30 -9.06 -20.86
N TYR A 61 1.01 -8.98 -20.62
CA TYR A 61 1.76 -9.97 -19.87
C TYR A 61 2.79 -9.25 -18.99
N THR A 62 3.07 -9.81 -17.81
CA THR A 62 4.06 -9.29 -16.87
C THR A 62 4.94 -10.43 -16.35
N TYR A 63 6.10 -10.07 -15.80
CA TYR A 63 7.01 -11.01 -15.17
C TYR A 63 6.66 -11.11 -13.67
N ASP A 64 6.47 -12.35 -13.18
CA ASP A 64 6.36 -12.63 -11.74
C ASP A 64 7.72 -13.11 -11.22
N PRO A 65 8.34 -12.38 -10.26
CA PRO A 65 9.59 -12.81 -9.65
C PRO A 65 9.46 -14.04 -8.73
N LEU A 66 8.25 -14.49 -8.38
CA LEU A 66 7.98 -15.58 -7.44
C LEU A 66 7.25 -16.80 -8.05
N ALA A 67 6.90 -16.76 -9.34
CA ALA A 67 6.23 -17.87 -10.04
C ALA A 67 7.19 -18.95 -10.53
#